data_AF-A0A2V5PNT9-F1
#
_entry.id   AF-A0A2V5PNT9-F1
#
_cell.length_a   1.000
_cell.length_b   1.000
_cell.length_c   1.000
_cell.angle_alpha   90.00
_cell.angle_beta   90.00
_cell.angle_gamma   90.00
#
_symmetry.space_group_name_H-M   'P 1'
#
loop_
_entity.id
_entity.type
_entity.pdbx_description
1 polymer ?
#
loop_
_entity_poly.entity_id
_entity_poly.type
_entity_poly.pdbx_seq_one_letter_code
_entity_poly.pdbx_strand_id
1 'polypeptide(L)' 'VIATGGYAGLIAGGLPEIEVIRPHLTLEGLRIVANLND' A
#
# COMPACT_ATOMS: atom_id res chain seq x y z
N VAL A 1 -4.15 6.83 7.95
CA VAL A 1 -4.52 5.70 7.06
C VAL A 1 -3.42 5.43 6.03
N ILE A 2 -3.22 4.17 5.60
CA ILE A 2 -2.26 3.79 4.56
C ILE A 2 -2.99 3.56 3.23
N ALA A 3 -2.45 4.08 2.13
CA ALA A 3 -2.97 3.88 0.77
C ALA A 3 -1.96 3.17 -0.16
N THR A 4 -2.46 2.46 -1.15
CA THR A 4 -1.69 1.85 -2.24
C THR A 4 -2.48 1.90 -3.55
N GLY A 5 -1.88 1.53 -4.67
CA GLY A 5 -2.48 1.59 -6.01
C GLY A 5 -2.04 2.79 -6.85
N GLY A 6 -2.30 2.72 -8.16
CA GLY A 6 -1.72 3.66 -9.14
C GLY A 6 -2.11 5.14 -8.97
N TYR A 7 -3.26 5.43 -8.35
CA TYR A 7 -3.73 6.79 -8.11
C TYR A 7 -3.56 7.26 -6.65
N ALA A 8 -2.95 6.46 -5.78
CA ALA A 8 -2.84 6.79 -4.35
C ALA A 8 -2.16 8.16 -4.14
N GLY A 9 -1.14 8.50 -4.94
CA GLY A 9 -0.49 9.81 -4.89
C GLY A 9 -1.38 10.97 -5.34
N LEU A 10 -2.19 10.77 -6.37
CA LEU A 10 -3.11 11.80 -6.85
C LEU A 10 -4.23 12.07 -5.85
N ILE A 11 -4.72 11.02 -5.19
CA ILE A 11 -5.83 11.10 -4.24
C ILE A 11 -5.36 11.65 -2.88
N ALA A 12 -4.17 11.29 -2.40
CA ALA A 12 -3.68 11.67 -1.08
C ALA A 12 -3.57 13.19 -0.87
N GLY A 13 -3.32 13.96 -1.93
CA GLY A 13 -3.28 15.43 -1.83
C GLY A 13 -4.60 16.08 -1.41
N GLY A 14 -5.73 15.39 -1.55
CA GLY A 14 -7.05 15.87 -1.17
C GLY A 14 -7.63 15.23 0.10
N LEU A 15 -6.94 14.27 0.71
CA LEU A 15 -7.44 13.49 1.84
C LEU A 15 -6.38 13.44 2.96
N PRO A 16 -6.44 14.33 3.97
CA PRO A 16 -5.46 14.38 5.05
C PRO A 16 -5.42 13.10 5.90
N GLU A 17 -6.45 12.24 5.81
CA GLU A 17 -6.48 10.93 6.46
C GLU A 17 -5.46 9.95 5.86
N ILE A 18 -5.04 10.15 4.61
CA ILE A 18 -3.98 9.35 3.99
C ILE A 18 -2.63 9.87 4.47
N GLU A 19 -2.06 9.19 5.46
CA GLU A 19 -0.80 9.55 6.11
C GLU A 19 0.42 8.99 5.36
N VAL A 20 0.24 7.83 4.69
CA VAL A 20 1.34 7.10 4.05
C VAL A 20 0.86 6.42 2.76
N ILE A 21 1.66 6.54 1.70
CA ILE A 21 1.48 5.77 0.47
C ILE A 21 2.54 4.66 0.41
N ARG A 22 2.10 3.41 0.21
CA ARG A 22 2.98 2.24 0.04
C ARG A 22 2.71 1.56 -1.30
N PRO A 23 3.44 1.89 -2.37
CA PRO A 23 3.16 1.38 -3.72
C PRO A 23 3.24 -0.14 -3.86
N HIS A 24 4.04 -0.81 -3.03
CA HIS A 24 4.27 -2.25 -3.09
C HIS A 24 3.55 -3.05 -2.00
N LEU A 25 2.62 -2.43 -1.26
CA LEU A 25 1.97 -3.04 -0.09
C LEU A 25 1.41 -4.44 -0.37
N THR A 26 0.73 -4.62 -1.51
CA THR A 26 0.20 -5.93 -1.91
C THR A 26 1.31 -6.95 -2.17
N LEU A 27 2.39 -6.55 -2.84
CA LEU A 27 3.51 -7.45 -3.17
C LEU A 27 4.29 -7.83 -1.91
N GLU A 28 4.47 -6.90 -0.97
CA GLU A 28 5.06 -7.17 0.34
C GLU A 28 4.22 -8.21 1.11
N GLY A 29 2.90 -8.07 1.08
CA GLY A 29 1.97 -9.04 1.66
C GLY A 29 2.09 -10.42 1.02
N LEU A 30 2.11 -10.50 -0.32
CA LEU A 30 2.28 -11.76 -1.05
C LEU A 30 3.61 -12.44 -0.71
N ARG A 31 4.71 -11.68 -0.65
CA ARG A 31 6.02 -12.22 -0.27
C ARG A 31 6.00 -12.81 1.15
N ILE A 32 5.35 -12.12 2.10
CA ILE A 32 5.24 -12.63 3.48
C ILE A 32 4.43 -13.93 3.50
N VAL A 33 3.27 -13.97 2.86
CA VAL A 33 2.41 -15.17 2.84
C VAL A 33 3.10 -16.33 2.15
N ALA A 34 3.79 -16.11 1.02
CA ALA A 34 4.56 -17.15 0.35
C ALA A 34 5.61 -17.75 1.29
N ASN A 35 6.44 -16.92 1.92
CA ASN A 35 7.48 -17.38 2.85
C ASN A 35 6.93 -18.07 4.12
N LEU A 36 5.65 -17.84 4.48
CA LEU A 36 5.01 -18.49 5.62
C LEU A 36 4.43 -19.87 5.26
N ASN A 37 4.32 -20.20 3.97
CA ASN A 37 3.74 -21.45 3.48
C ASN A 37 4.74 -22.26 2.63
N ASP A 38 6.04 -22.00 2.78
CA ASP A 38 7.12 -22.82 2.21
C ASP A 38 7.28 -24.16 2.94
#